data_AF-A0A1J5KM08-F1
#
_entry.id   AF-A0A1J5KM08-F1
#
_cell.length_a   1.000
_cell.length_b   1.000
_cell.length_c   1.000
_cell.angle_alpha   90.00
_cell.angle_beta   90.00
_cell.angle_gamma   90.00
#
_symmetry.space_group_name_H-M   'P 1'
#
loop_
_entity.id
_entity.type
_entity.pdbx_description
1 polymer ?
#
loop_
_entity_poly.entity_id
_entity_poly.type
_entity_poly.pdbx_seq_one_letter_code
_entity_poly.pdbx_strand_id
1 'polypeptide(L)'
;MEFKNIKKRDVEIININFNDNLGEVFDFIDLKKKNNLLPSKKKERLHYQEGYERSKNGKVVYKKRVIDKDNNLYFELIKDTNGNTLHKCEEPLNLHVGHGSDKFNTK
;
A
#
# COMPACT_ATOMS: atom_id res chain seq x y z
N MET A 1 -8.46 -12.12 -72.99
CA MET A 1 -8.81 -12.03 -71.55
C MET A 1 -7.50 -11.94 -70.78
N GLU A 2 -7.13 -10.76 -70.30
CA GLU A 2 -5.90 -10.56 -69.53
C GLU A 2 -6.20 -10.66 -68.02
N PHE A 3 -5.51 -11.58 -67.35
CA PHE A 3 -5.57 -11.70 -65.89
C PHE A 3 -4.63 -10.69 -65.27
N LYS A 4 -5.16 -9.76 -64.47
CA LYS A 4 -4.35 -8.77 -63.73
C LYS A 4 -3.53 -9.48 -62.65
N ASN A 5 -2.21 -9.31 -62.71
CA ASN A 5 -1.27 -9.76 -61.69
C ASN A 5 -1.57 -9.07 -60.35
N ILE A 6 -2.01 -9.84 -59.35
CA ILE A 6 -2.17 -9.36 -57.97
C ILE A 6 -0.79 -9.38 -57.33
N LYS A 7 -0.22 -8.19 -57.04
CA LYS A 7 1.05 -8.07 -56.31
C LYS A 7 0.90 -8.68 -54.91
N LYS A 8 1.70 -9.71 -54.62
CA LYS A 8 1.85 -10.28 -53.28
C LYS A 8 2.27 -9.16 -52.32
N ARG A 9 1.54 -8.97 -51.23
CA ARG A 9 1.91 -8.01 -50.18
C ARG A 9 3.00 -8.64 -49.32
N ASP A 10 4.01 -7.84 -48.97
CA ASP A 10 5.05 -8.24 -48.04
C ASP A 10 4.44 -8.46 -46.65
N VAL A 11 4.69 -9.63 -46.07
CA VAL A 11 4.20 -10.00 -44.74
C VAL A 11 5.39 -9.89 -43.79
N GLU A 12 5.32 -8.92 -42.89
CA GLU A 12 6.31 -8.74 -41.84
C GLU A 12 5.93 -9.58 -40.62
N ILE A 13 6.80 -10.49 -40.23
CA ILE A 13 6.58 -11.38 -39.08
C ILE A 13 7.23 -10.72 -37.86
N ILE A 14 6.39 -10.28 -36.92
CA ILE A 14 6.84 -9.73 -35.63
C ILE A 14 6.79 -10.86 -34.60
N ASN A 15 7.96 -11.22 -34.08
CA ASN A 15 8.06 -12.16 -32.96
C ASN A 15 7.91 -11.40 -31.64
N ILE A 16 6.86 -11.72 -30.87
CA ILE A 16 6.62 -11.16 -29.54
C ILE A 16 6.93 -12.24 -28.51
N ASN A 17 7.91 -11.98 -27.65
CA ASN A 17 8.24 -12.86 -26.54
C ASN A 17 7.66 -12.29 -25.24
N PHE A 18 6.82 -13.07 -24.57
CA PHE A 18 6.34 -12.78 -23.23
C PHE A 18 7.22 -13.51 -22.22
N ASN A 19 7.67 -12.80 -21.20
CA ASN A 19 8.42 -13.38 -20.09
C ASN A 19 7.65 -13.09 -18.80
N ASP A 20 6.86 -14.07 -18.35
CA ASP A 20 6.07 -13.99 -17.10
C ASP A 20 6.96 -14.29 -15.90
N ASN A 21 7.93 -13.40 -15.67
CA ASN A 21 8.66 -13.43 -14.41
C ASN A 21 7.77 -12.74 -13.36
N LEU A 22 7.04 -13.54 -12.59
CA LEU A 22 6.33 -13.07 -11.41
C LEU A 22 7.39 -12.49 -10.46
N GLY A 23 7.41 -11.16 -10.33
CA GLY A 23 8.34 -10.48 -9.44
C GLY A 23 8.17 -10.91 -7.98
N GLU A 24 8.93 -10.27 -7.08
CA GLU A 24 8.85 -10.56 -5.64
C GLU A 24 7.41 -10.42 -5.13
N VAL A 25 6.92 -11.48 -4.48
CA VAL A 25 5.60 -11.54 -3.86
C VAL A 25 5.73 -11.14 -2.41
N PHE A 26 4.83 -10.26 -1.97
CA PHE A 26 4.80 -9.70 -0.63
C PHE A 26 3.45 -9.93 0.01
N ASP A 27 3.44 -10.19 1.31
CA ASP A 27 2.24 -10.25 2.12
C ASP A 27 2.00 -8.93 2.87
N PHE A 28 0.72 -8.65 3.09
CA PHE A 28 0.29 -7.50 3.88
C PHE A 28 -1.06 -7.79 4.52
N ILE A 29 -1.19 -7.47 5.80
CA ILE A 29 -2.42 -7.60 6.55
C ILE A 29 -2.93 -6.21 6.97
N ASP A 30 -4.23 -5.96 6.79
CA ASP A 30 -4.94 -4.78 7.27
C ASP A 30 -6.18 -5.24 8.04
N LEU A 31 -6.18 -5.02 9.36
CA LEU A 31 -7.23 -5.42 10.28
C LEU A 31 -7.83 -4.21 10.97
N LYS A 32 -9.16 -4.17 11.06
CA LYS A 32 -9.90 -3.13 11.76
C LYS A 32 -10.89 -3.73 12.74
N LYS A 33 -10.75 -3.43 14.02
CA LYS A 33 -11.74 -3.75 15.06
C LYS A 33 -12.71 -2.59 15.17
N LYS A 34 -14.02 -2.86 15.02
CA LYS A 34 -15.08 -1.86 15.15
C LYS A 34 -16.03 -2.19 16.29
N ASN A 35 -16.47 -1.18 17.02
CA ASN A 35 -17.57 -1.24 17.96
C ASN A 35 -18.81 -0.61 17.32
N ASN A 36 -19.80 -1.44 16.97
CA ASN A 36 -21.01 -1.00 16.25
C ASN A 36 -21.98 -0.18 17.11
N LEU A 37 -21.81 -0.17 18.44
CA LEU A 37 -22.60 0.64 19.35
C LEU A 37 -22.21 2.12 19.32
N LEU A 38 -21.05 2.46 18.74
CA LEU A 38 -20.55 3.83 18.68
C LEU A 38 -20.96 4.54 17.37
N PRO A 39 -21.03 5.90 17.37
CA PRO A 39 -21.21 6.67 16.15
C PRO A 39 -20.10 6.41 15.13
N SER A 40 -20.42 6.53 13.83
CA SER A 40 -19.55 6.15 12.69
C SER A 40 -18.05 6.45 12.89
N LYS A 41 -17.70 7.73 13.15
CA LYS A 41 -16.29 8.17 13.35
C LYS A 41 -15.57 7.51 14.54
N LYS A 42 -16.32 7.04 15.53
CA LYS A 42 -15.80 6.40 16.76
C LYS A 42 -15.84 4.87 16.72
N LYS A 43 -16.48 4.27 15.70
CA LYS A 43 -16.64 2.81 15.58
C LYS A 43 -15.30 2.11 15.54
N GLU A 44 -14.37 2.55 14.70
CA GLU A 44 -13.05 1.95 14.61
C GLU A 44 -12.29 2.18 15.92
N ARG A 45 -11.96 1.07 16.60
CA ARG A 45 -11.26 1.04 17.90
C ARG A 45 -9.80 0.65 17.72
N LEU A 46 -9.53 -0.30 16.82
CA LEU A 46 -8.19 -0.75 16.47
C LEU A 46 -8.03 -0.75 14.96
N HIS A 47 -6.88 -0.29 14.48
CA HIS A 47 -6.42 -0.48 13.12
C HIS A 47 -4.99 -1.01 13.16
N TYR A 48 -4.82 -2.23 12.68
CA TYR A 48 -3.56 -2.95 12.66
C TYR A 48 -3.16 -3.19 11.22
N GLN A 49 -1.94 -2.77 10.87
CA GLN A 49 -1.36 -3.03 9.57
C GLN A 49 0.02 -3.63 9.74
N GLU A 50 0.34 -4.67 8.99
CA GLU A 50 1.65 -5.31 9.05
C GLU A 50 2.00 -5.99 7.72
N GLY A 51 3.26 -5.91 7.30
CA GLY A 51 3.76 -6.61 6.11
C GLY A 51 4.58 -5.70 5.21
N TYR A 52 4.88 -6.18 4.00
CA TYR A 52 5.69 -5.46 3.03
C TYR A 52 4.80 -4.60 2.11
N GLU A 53 5.14 -3.33 1.96
CA GLU A 53 4.48 -2.41 1.03
C GLU A 53 5.52 -1.63 0.20
N ARG A 54 5.10 -1.12 -0.95
CA ARG A 54 5.90 -0.14 -1.70
C ARG A 54 5.68 1.25 -1.13
N SER A 55 6.76 1.87 -0.65
CA SER A 55 6.77 3.27 -0.22
C SER A 55 6.45 4.21 -1.39
N LYS A 56 6.13 5.48 -1.08
CA LYS A 56 5.88 6.52 -2.09
C LYS A 56 7.03 6.73 -3.08
N ASN A 57 8.25 6.41 -2.66
CA ASN A 57 9.46 6.54 -3.49
C ASN A 57 9.77 5.25 -4.28
N GLY A 58 8.84 4.28 -4.31
CA GLY A 58 8.98 3.01 -5.04
C GLY A 58 9.78 1.93 -4.32
N LYS A 59 10.43 2.25 -3.20
CA LYS A 59 11.19 1.26 -2.40
C LYS A 59 10.26 0.33 -1.64
N VAL A 60 10.53 -0.97 -1.64
CA VAL A 60 9.87 -1.93 -0.77
C VAL A 60 10.33 -1.71 0.67
N VAL A 61 9.39 -1.67 1.59
CA VAL A 61 9.63 -1.52 3.03
C VAL A 61 8.71 -2.47 3.78
N TYR A 62 9.17 -2.96 4.93
CA TYR A 62 8.28 -3.57 5.90
C TYR A 62 7.65 -2.48 6.76
N LYS A 63 6.34 -2.54 6.93
CA LYS A 63 5.57 -1.63 7.78
C LYS A 63 4.82 -2.40 8.84
N LYS A 64 4.80 -1.83 10.04
CA LYS A 64 3.89 -2.21 11.12
C LYS A 64 3.29 -0.95 11.72
N ARG A 65 1.96 -0.85 11.73
CA ARG A 65 1.24 0.27 12.32
C ARG A 65 0.11 -0.23 13.20
N VAL A 66 0.00 0.33 14.40
CA VAL A 66 -1.06 0.05 15.35
C VAL A 66 -1.66 1.36 15.82
N ILE A 67 -2.95 1.54 15.57
CA ILE A 67 -3.74 2.64 16.11
C ILE A 67 -4.77 2.02 17.04
N ASP A 68 -4.59 2.20 18.34
CA ASP A 68 -5.47 1.64 19.37
C ASP A 68 -6.12 2.77 20.18
N LYS A 69 -7.40 3.02 19.94
CA LYS A 69 -8.18 4.03 20.65
C LYS A 69 -8.64 3.58 22.03
N ASP A 70 -8.64 2.29 22.32
CA ASP A 70 -9.03 1.77 23.64
C ASP A 70 -7.85 1.91 24.61
N ASN A 71 -6.62 1.75 24.11
CA ASN A 71 -5.38 1.88 24.90
C ASN A 71 -4.65 3.23 24.70
N ASN A 72 -5.24 4.18 23.96
CA ASN A 72 -4.64 5.48 23.64
C ASN A 72 -3.22 5.35 23.07
N LEU A 73 -3.01 4.44 22.12
CA LEU A 73 -1.69 4.12 21.56
C LEU A 73 -1.64 4.39 20.06
N TYR A 74 -0.59 5.09 19.64
CA TYR A 74 -0.10 5.11 18.26
C TYR A 74 1.28 4.45 18.21
N PHE A 75 1.43 3.48 17.32
CA PHE A 75 2.70 2.85 17.01
C PHE A 75 2.89 2.76 15.51
N GLU A 76 4.06 3.15 15.02
CA GLU A 76 4.48 2.94 13.65
C GLU A 76 5.95 2.52 13.59
N LEU A 77 6.24 1.51 12.79
CA LEU A 77 7.57 0.99 12.53
C LEU A 77 7.72 0.72 11.04
N ILE A 78 8.73 1.33 10.44
CA ILE A 78 9.12 1.10 9.04
C ILE A 78 10.54 0.56 9.03
N LYS A 79 10.76 -0.54 8.32
CA LYS A 79 12.07 -1.15 8.10
C LYS A 79 12.38 -1.28 6.62
N ASP A 80 13.66 -1.25 6.27
CA ASP A 80 14.10 -1.68 4.94
C ASP A 80 13.98 -3.21 4.79
N THR A 81 14.26 -3.73 3.60
CA THR A 81 14.25 -5.17 3.32
C THR A 81 15.34 -5.96 4.05
N ASN A 82 16.38 -5.27 4.56
CA ASN A 82 17.44 -5.86 5.37
C ASN A 82 17.08 -5.90 6.88
N GLY A 83 15.94 -5.33 7.26
CA GLY A 83 15.48 -5.25 8.65
C GLY A 83 15.96 -4.02 9.42
N ASN A 84 16.69 -3.08 8.79
CA ASN A 84 17.11 -1.84 9.43
C ASN A 84 15.91 -0.91 9.60
N THR A 85 15.77 -0.35 10.80
CA THR A 85 14.70 0.60 11.11
C THR A 85 14.94 1.92 10.37
N LEU A 86 14.01 2.28 9.49
CA LEU A 86 13.97 3.56 8.78
C LEU A 86 13.17 4.60 9.56
N HIS A 87 12.11 4.18 10.26
CA HIS A 87 11.27 5.03 11.07
C HIS A 87 10.67 4.23 12.22
N LYS A 88 10.60 4.83 13.41
CA LYS A 88 9.85 4.29 14.55
C LYS A 88 9.20 5.46 15.30
N CYS A 89 7.91 5.36 15.56
CA CYS A 89 7.14 6.27 16.39
C CYS A 89 6.28 5.44 17.35
N GLU A 90 6.30 5.80 18.63
CA GLU A 90 5.52 5.15 19.67
C GLU A 90 5.12 6.22 20.67
N GLU A 91 3.85 6.60 20.66
CA GLU A 91 3.35 7.69 21.49
C GLU A 91 1.85 7.54 21.79
N PRO A 92 1.34 8.26 22.80
CA PRO A 92 -0.08 8.28 23.06
C PRO A 92 -0.88 8.80 21.85
N LEU A 93 -1.96 8.12 21.49
CA LEU A 93 -2.75 8.46 20.30
C LEU A 93 -3.35 9.87 20.35
N ASN A 94 -3.74 10.33 21.54
CA ASN A 94 -4.22 11.68 21.76
C ASN A 94 -3.16 12.77 21.58
N LEU A 95 -1.87 12.42 21.65
CA LEU A 95 -0.74 13.30 21.35
C LEU A 95 -0.30 13.18 19.88
N HIS A 96 -0.61 12.05 19.23
CA HIS A 96 -0.46 11.83 17.79
C HIS A 96 -1.52 12.57 16.96
N VAL A 97 -1.66 13.87 17.19
CA VAL A 97 -2.58 14.79 16.48
C VAL A 97 -1.78 15.88 15.78
N GLY A 98 -2.26 16.38 14.63
CA GLY A 98 -1.60 17.46 13.89
C GLY A 98 -0.50 17.02 12.91
N HIS A 99 -0.31 15.72 12.70
CA HIS A 99 0.59 15.16 11.70
C HIS A 99 -0.20 14.61 10.49
N GLY A 100 0.12 15.10 9.28
CA GLY A 100 -0.60 14.78 8.04
C GLY A 100 -1.73 15.78 7.71
N SER A 101 -2.30 15.69 6.51
CA SER A 101 -3.28 16.64 5.93
C SER A 101 -4.59 16.84 6.71
N ASP A 102 -4.78 16.15 7.84
CA ASP A 102 -5.83 16.42 8.84
C ASP A 102 -5.50 17.67 9.69
N LYS A 103 -5.00 18.72 9.02
CA LYS A 103 -4.87 20.05 9.62
C LYS A 103 -6.27 20.53 9.98
N PHE A 104 -6.53 20.57 11.29
CA PHE A 104 -7.47 21.46 11.96
C PHE A 104 -8.64 21.94 11.08
N ASN A 105 -9.72 21.16 10.99
CA ASN A 105 -11.03 21.80 10.81
C ASN A 105 -11.41 22.43 12.16
N THR A 106 -10.79 23.57 12.46
CA THR A 106 -11.28 24.51 13.45
C THR A 106 -12.73 24.82 13.09
N LYS A 107 -13.65 24.44 13.99
CA LYS A 107 -15.05 24.84 13.93
C LYS A 107 -15.18 26.35 14.07
#